data_AF-A0A5K0VPS6-F1
#
_entry.id   AF-A0A5K0VPS6-F1
#
_cell.length_a   1.000
_cell.length_b   1.000
_cell.length_c   1.000
_cell.angle_alpha   90.00
_cell.angle_beta   90.00
_cell.angle_gamma   90.00
#
_symmetry.space_group_name_H-M   'P 1'
#
loop_
_entity.id
_entity.type
_entity.pdbx_description
1 polymer ?
#
loop_
_entity_poly.entity_id
_entity_poly.type
_entity_poly.pdbx_seq_one_letter_code
_entity_poly.pdbx_strand_id
1 'polypeptide(L)' 'DLRLALGMAEAVSQPSPIAAAANELYKIAKSQGHSDADFSAVVEALKIKFQSPEN' A
#
# COMPACT_ATOMS: atom_id res chain seq x y z
N ASP A 1 -3.73 4.10 9.01
CA ASP A 1 -3.29 5.51 8.94
C ASP A 1 -3.24 6.12 7.55
N LEU A 2 -2.78 5.41 6.51
CA LEU A 2 -2.72 5.94 5.14
C LEU A 2 -4.04 6.52 4.61
N ARG A 3 -5.18 5.85 4.88
CA ARG A 3 -6.52 6.35 4.49
C ARG A 3 -6.87 7.68 5.17
N LEU A 4 -6.45 7.87 6.43
CA LEU A 4 -6.68 9.12 7.16
C LEU A 4 -5.83 10.25 6.55
N ALA A 5 -4.55 9.99 6.30
CA ALA A 5 -3.65 10.97 5.69
C ALA A 5 -4.12 11.40 4.29
N LEU A 6 -4.65 10.48 3.50
CA LEU A 6 -5.25 10.78 2.19
C LEU A 6 -6.50 11.65 2.31
N GLY A 7 -7.42 11.31 3.22
CA GLY A 7 -8.63 12.12 3.44
C GLY A 7 -8.32 13.53 3.95
N MET A 8 -7.27 13.69 4.76
CA MET A 8 -6.79 15.01 5.17
C MET A 8 -6.19 15.80 4.00
N ALA A 9 -5.39 15.14 3.16
CA ALA A 9 -4.80 15.76 1.98
C ALA A 9 -5.88 16.23 0.99
N GLU A 10 -6.93 15.43 0.78
CA GLU A 10 -8.11 15.81 -0.01
C GLU A 10 -8.84 17.02 0.60
N ALA A 11 -9.03 17.06 1.92
CA ALA A 11 -9.70 18.16 2.60
C ALA A 11 -8.99 19.52 2.44
N VAL A 12 -7.67 19.51 2.24
CA VAL A 12 -6.88 20.73 1.99
C VAL A 12 -6.47 20.88 0.52
N SER A 13 -7.05 20.08 -0.39
CA SER A 13 -6.71 20.07 -1.83
C SER A 13 -5.21 19.89 -2.11
N GLN A 14 -4.49 19.21 -1.21
CA GLN A 14 -3.07 18.91 -1.37
C GLN A 14 -2.92 17.57 -2.09
N PRO A 15 -2.28 17.52 -3.27
CA PRO A 15 -2.01 16.26 -3.95
C PRO A 15 -1.09 15.37 -3.11
N SER A 16 -1.48 14.12 -2.89
CA SER A 16 -0.65 13.11 -2.22
C SER A 16 -0.51 11.83 -3.06
N PRO A 17 0.10 11.94 -4.26
CA PRO A 17 0.19 10.81 -5.19
C PRO A 17 1.01 9.64 -4.62
N ILE A 18 2.05 9.93 -3.82
CA ILE A 18 2.89 8.91 -3.20
C ILE A 18 2.11 8.13 -2.13
N ALA A 19 1.34 8.81 -1.28
CA ALA A 19 0.54 8.14 -0.26
C ALA A 19 -0.59 7.31 -0.89
N ALA A 20 -1.16 7.77 -2.01
CA ALA A 20 -2.18 7.04 -2.75
C ALA A 20 -1.60 5.75 -3.33
N ALA A 21 -0.43 5.83 -3.97
CA ALA A 21 0.28 4.65 -4.46
C ALA A 21 0.64 3.68 -3.31
N ALA A 22 1.17 4.19 -2.19
CA ALA A 22 1.48 3.37 -1.01
C ALA A 22 0.23 2.67 -0.44
N ASN A 23 -0.92 3.33 -0.44
CA ASN A 23 -2.19 2.75 -0.03
C ASN A 23 -2.61 1.58 -0.93
N GLU A 24 -2.39 1.66 -2.25
CA GLU A 24 -2.63 0.53 -3.15
C GLU A 24 -1.68 -0.65 -2.87
N LEU A 25 -0.40 -0.39 -2.60
CA LEU A 25 0.56 -1.45 -2.24
C LEU A 25 0.17 -2.14 -0.93
N TYR A 26 -0.34 -1.38 0.05
CA TYR A 26 -0.85 -1.93 1.29
C TYR A 26 -2.11 -2.78 1.08
N LYS A 27 -3.03 -2.37 0.19
CA LYS A 27 -4.20 -3.20 -0.17
C LYS A 27 -3.78 -4.53 -0.81
N ILE A 28 -2.75 -4.53 -1.64
CA ILE A 28 -2.19 -5.76 -2.23
C ILE A 28 -1.67 -6.68 -1.12
N ALA A 29 -0.85 -6.18 -0.20
CA ALA A 29 -0.35 -6.97 0.94
C ALA A 29 -1.49 -7.52 1.80
N LYS A 30 -2.51 -6.70 2.06
CA LYS A 30 -3.71 -7.13 2.79
C LYS A 30 -4.46 -8.27 2.08
N SER A 31 -4.58 -8.20 0.75
CA SER A 31 -5.23 -9.26 -0.04
C SER A 31 -4.48 -10.60 -0.01
N GLN A 32 -3.17 -10.57 0.29
CA GLN A 32 -2.32 -11.75 0.45
C GLN A 32 -2.34 -12.32 1.89
N GLY A 33 -3.19 -11.79 2.78
CA GLY A 33 -3.32 -12.28 4.16
C GLY A 33 -2.43 -11.59 5.19
N HIS A 34 -1.70 -10.54 4.81
CA HIS A 34 -0.86 -9.76 5.73
C HIS A 34 -1.62 -8.63 6.46
N SER A 35 -2.93 -8.79 6.72
CA SER A 35 -3.74 -7.75 7.37
C SER A 35 -3.30 -7.44 8.81
N ASP A 36 -2.81 -8.47 9.50
CA ASP A 36 -2.46 -8.42 10.92
C ASP A 36 -0.94 -8.33 11.12
N ALA A 37 -0.18 -8.27 10.02
CA ALA A 37 1.27 -8.12 10.03
C ALA A 37 1.68 -6.63 10.05
N ASP A 38 2.90 -6.37 10.49
CA ASP A 38 3.49 -5.04 10.45
C ASP A 38 3.55 -4.45 9.02
N PHE A 39 3.63 -3.12 8.92
CA PHE A 39 3.74 -2.42 7.62
C PHE A 39 4.91 -2.92 6.75
N SER A 40 5.97 -3.47 7.34
CA SER A 40 7.10 -4.06 6.62
C SER A 40 6.68 -5.26 5.75
N ALA A 41 5.56 -5.93 6.05
CA ALA A 41 5.02 -7.02 5.24
C ALA A 41 4.64 -6.58 3.82
N VAL A 42 4.45 -5.28 3.57
CA VAL A 42 4.28 -4.75 2.20
C VAL A 42 5.51 -5.08 1.34
N VAL A 43 6.72 -5.02 1.91
CA VAL A 43 7.95 -5.36 1.17
C VAL A 43 7.96 -6.84 0.80
N GLU A 44 7.50 -7.71 1.70
CA GLU A 44 7.42 -9.16 1.45
C GLU A 44 6.36 -9.49 0.39
N ALA A 45 5.17 -8.88 0.50
CA ALA A 45 4.11 -9.01 -0.49
C ALA A 45 4.53 -8.54 -1.90
N LEU A 46 5.41 -7.54 -1.96
CA LEU A 46 6.00 -7.05 -3.21
C LEU A 46 7.06 -7.99 -3.76
N LYS A 47 7.92 -8.60 -2.92
CA LYS A 47 8.88 -9.61 -3.38
C LYS A 47 8.19 -10.75 -4.12
N ILE A 48 7.06 -11.24 -3.60
CA ILE A 48 6.28 -12.31 -4.27
C ILE A 48 5.80 -11.86 -5.65
N LYS A 49 5.34 -10.61 -5.78
CA LYS A 49 4.90 -10.03 -7.06
C LYS A 49 6.04 -9.92 -8.08
N PHE A 50 7.26 -9.60 -7.63
CA PHE A 50 8.42 -9.44 -8.51
C PHE A 50 9.26 -10.72 -8.70
N GLN A 51 9.04 -11.76 -7.89
CA GLN A 51 9.66 -13.07 -8.03
C GLN A 51 8.82 -14.06 -8.84
N SER A 52 7.57 -13.70 -9.18
CA SER A 52 6.82 -14.43 -10.20
C SER A 52 7.51 -14.17 -11.55
N PRO A 53 8.14 -15.17 -12.18
CA PRO A 53 8.67 -14.98 -13.53
C PRO A 53 7.48 -14.61 -14.42
N GLU A 54 7.59 -13.51 -15.15
CA GLU A 54 6.66 -13.21 -16.24
C GLU A 54 6.58 -14.44 -17.15
N ASN A 55 5.43 -15.10 -17.18
CA ASN A 55 5.07 -16.07 -18.21
C ASN A 55 4.32 -15.35 -19.32
#